data_AF-A0A2Z4AAW5-F1
#
_entry.id   AF-A0A2Z4AAW5-F1
#
_cell.length_a   1.000
_cell.length_b   1.000
_cell.length_c   1.000
_cell.angle_alpha   90.00
_cell.angle_beta   90.00
_cell.angle_gamma   90.00
#
_symmetry.space_group_name_H-M   'P 1'
#
loop_
_entity.id
_entity.type
_entity.pdbx_description
1 polymer ?
#
loop_
_entity_poly.entity_id
_entity_poly.type
_entity_poly.pdbx_seq_one_letter_code
_entity_poly.pdbx_strand_id
1 'polypeptide(L)'
;MSKFSILLEGLLFLILSLVLLLFGAGIPVHFRALAPSVLTKAGSGSDTIVDLSSSYLDAGKIGPVDLLSMEALSGINLERFRDRRELLFEKHPAYRISGGPSAYFERYLDFINTKGREQIESRVIPFLLDATYRKHLLEFLENSSNSTVAKILITRSLSSVVRFMPVSTAAGQPLDATILMTALLIQGDDFSPELTKEIRREAEGAIRGEFLAVDKLESAYISLLAFGRRMNWVQLTEWTVRFQSIKEMEEVADLIRSNEKEFPLIYSLILLVEEPSAIVRYFEKFGMKGWKDLRFALAYGAGAVHELIKRGKSIYQPPVIFQAVDRWTTWVRQTPLLSFTHRYPQAAINLKIVIMAVAGYALSLFLSNLLEFSTRRRLLSRSNPLFVLRNSIVALFFTVTLWGMMEPTLFEPGPEPKAQLRLVFDFVNRIEALKSQNLLTPMLDQITILIILIFFLLQLVVYVFCLIRISEIKRRKASFDLKIKLLENEDNLFDLGLYIGLGGTVASLILLAVDVVQASLIAAYSSTLFGIIFVAILKVFHVRPYRRTLILGGETSVYE
;
A
#
# COMPACT_ATOMS: atom_id res chain seq x y z
N MET A 1 20.22 50.29 5.71
CA MET A 1 19.23 49.48 6.44
C MET A 1 19.71 49.35 7.89
N SER A 2 18.89 49.73 8.87
CA SER A 2 19.22 49.56 10.28
C SER A 2 19.22 48.06 10.63
N LYS A 3 20.03 47.63 11.62
CA LYS A 3 20.08 46.21 12.06
C LYS A 3 18.68 45.64 12.35
N PHE A 4 17.80 46.48 12.90
CA PHE A 4 16.42 46.17 13.18
C PHE A 4 15.62 45.79 11.93
N SER A 5 15.83 46.50 10.80
CA SER A 5 15.12 46.20 9.55
C SER A 5 15.50 44.84 8.93
N ILE A 6 16.77 44.41 9.02
CA ILE A 6 17.21 43.11 8.49
C ILE A 6 16.66 41.97 9.33
N LEU A 7 16.62 42.15 10.66
CA LEU A 7 16.06 41.17 11.59
C LEU A 7 14.55 41.02 11.39
N LEU A 8 13.83 42.14 11.29
CA LEU A 8 12.38 42.15 11.07
C LEU A 8 12.02 41.49 9.74
N GLU A 9 12.74 41.82 8.67
CA GLU A 9 12.54 41.21 7.35
C GLU A 9 12.86 39.71 7.35
N GLY A 10 13.93 39.30 8.03
CA GLY A 10 14.21 37.88 8.26
C GLY A 10 13.07 37.16 8.98
N LEU A 11 12.55 37.76 10.06
CA LEU A 11 11.45 37.19 10.83
C LEU A 11 10.16 37.06 10.00
N LEU A 12 9.88 38.03 9.12
CA LEU A 12 8.77 37.94 8.17
C LEU A 12 8.94 36.76 7.20
N PHE A 13 10.14 36.54 6.65
CA PHE A 13 10.40 35.38 5.79
C PHE A 13 10.28 34.05 6.53
N LEU A 14 10.69 34.00 7.81
CA LEU A 14 10.52 32.82 8.64
C LEU A 14 9.03 32.52 8.87
N ILE A 15 8.23 33.53 9.23
CA ILE A 15 6.78 33.38 9.40
C ILE A 15 6.12 32.93 8.09
N LEU A 16 6.46 33.57 6.96
CA LEU A 16 5.95 33.18 5.66
C LEU A 16 6.29 31.73 5.31
N SER A 17 7.54 31.31 5.55
CA SER A 17 7.97 29.93 5.34
C SER A 17 7.17 28.96 6.20
N LEU A 18 7.02 29.23 7.50
CA LEU A 18 6.25 28.39 8.43
C LEU A 18 4.78 28.25 8.01
N VAL A 19 4.14 29.36 7.61
CA VAL A 19 2.75 29.34 7.15
C VAL A 19 2.59 28.53 5.86
N LEU A 20 3.49 28.71 4.89
CA LEU A 20 3.47 27.94 3.65
C LEU A 20 3.79 26.45 3.87
N LEU A 21 4.69 26.13 4.80
CA LEU A 21 4.97 24.75 5.19
C LEU A 21 3.76 24.08 5.84
N LEU A 22 3.06 24.78 6.75
CA LEU A 22 1.82 24.29 7.34
C LEU A 22 0.75 24.06 6.28
N PHE A 23 0.61 24.98 5.33
CA PHE A 23 -0.34 24.83 4.23
C PHE A 23 0.02 23.66 3.29
N GLY A 24 1.28 23.55 2.89
CA GLY A 24 1.78 22.46 2.05
C GLY A 24 1.66 21.09 2.73
N ALA A 25 1.90 21.02 4.05
CA ALA A 25 1.69 19.83 4.85
C ALA A 25 0.21 19.47 5.03
N GLY A 26 -0.69 20.46 4.96
CA GLY A 26 -2.12 20.25 5.00
C GLY A 26 -2.73 19.69 3.72
N ILE A 27 -2.03 19.71 2.58
CA ILE A 27 -2.53 19.10 1.34
C ILE A 27 -2.54 17.56 1.51
N PRO A 28 -3.70 16.88 1.45
CA PRO A 28 -3.84 15.46 1.75
C PRO A 28 -3.39 14.57 0.58
N VAL A 29 -2.16 14.78 0.09
CA VAL A 29 -1.58 14.03 -1.02
C VAL A 29 -0.16 13.57 -0.71
N HIS A 30 0.13 12.33 -1.10
CA HIS A 30 1.39 11.65 -0.85
C HIS A 30 1.83 10.87 -2.09
N PHE A 31 3.13 10.63 -2.24
CA PHE A 31 3.68 9.95 -3.42
C PHE A 31 3.40 8.45 -3.38
N ARG A 32 3.78 7.78 -2.28
CA ARG A 32 3.67 6.33 -2.12
C ARG A 32 2.51 5.88 -1.25
N ALA A 33 1.88 6.81 -0.53
CA ALA A 33 0.77 6.52 0.37
C ALA A 33 -0.51 7.23 -0.08
N LEU A 34 -1.62 6.85 0.54
CA LEU A 34 -2.92 7.48 0.37
C LEU A 34 -3.33 8.18 1.66
N ALA A 35 -3.78 9.43 1.57
CA ALA A 35 -4.23 10.16 2.75
C ALA A 35 -5.56 9.57 3.27
N PRO A 36 -5.70 9.34 4.59
CA PRO A 36 -6.93 8.81 5.18
C PRO A 36 -8.18 9.63 4.84
N SER A 37 -8.06 10.96 4.77
CA SER A 37 -9.19 11.85 4.45
C SER A 37 -9.71 11.69 3.02
N VAL A 38 -8.87 11.27 2.07
CA VAL A 38 -9.30 11.00 0.69
C VAL A 38 -10.20 9.75 0.67
N LEU A 39 -9.86 8.75 1.49
CA LEU A 39 -10.68 7.55 1.66
C LEU A 39 -12.02 7.85 2.32
N THR A 40 -12.03 8.64 3.39
CA THR A 40 -13.29 9.03 4.04
C THR A 40 -14.20 9.81 3.09
N LYS A 41 -13.62 10.62 2.19
CA LYS A 41 -14.37 11.32 1.15
C LYS A 41 -14.86 10.39 0.04
N ALA A 42 -14.06 9.42 -0.38
CA ALA A 42 -14.45 8.43 -1.38
C ALA A 42 -15.58 7.52 -0.87
N GLY A 43 -15.58 7.20 0.43
CA GLY A 43 -16.64 6.45 1.08
C GLY A 43 -17.91 7.25 1.38
N SER A 44 -17.86 8.60 1.32
CA SER A 44 -19.02 9.43 1.64
C SER A 44 -20.14 9.21 0.62
N GLY A 45 -21.25 8.60 1.06
CA GLY A 45 -22.40 8.28 0.21
C GLY A 45 -22.32 6.92 -0.50
N SER A 46 -21.34 6.08 -0.17
CA SER A 46 -21.32 4.67 -0.58
C SER A 46 -21.91 3.77 0.51
N ASP A 47 -22.39 2.59 0.10
CA ASP A 47 -22.91 1.60 1.03
C ASP A 47 -21.86 1.20 2.08
N THR A 48 -22.28 1.18 3.33
CA THR A 48 -21.44 0.75 4.45
C THR A 48 -21.75 -0.70 4.85
N ILE A 49 -20.88 -1.31 5.66
CA ILE A 49 -21.20 -2.61 6.27
C ILE A 49 -22.51 -2.55 7.07
N VAL A 50 -22.80 -1.41 7.71
CA VAL A 50 -24.02 -1.25 8.52
C VAL A 50 -25.26 -1.28 7.63
N ASP A 51 -25.21 -0.63 6.47
CA ASP A 51 -26.30 -0.63 5.49
C ASP A 51 -26.51 -2.03 4.90
N LEU A 52 -25.41 -2.70 4.55
CA LEU A 52 -25.41 -4.07 4.06
C LEU A 52 -25.97 -5.04 5.11
N SER A 53 -25.54 -4.90 6.37
CA SER A 53 -26.02 -5.74 7.49
C SER A 53 -27.50 -5.53 7.76
N SER A 54 -27.97 -4.28 7.69
CA SER A 54 -29.39 -3.95 7.85
C SER A 54 -30.22 -4.56 6.73
N SER A 55 -29.74 -4.47 5.48
CA SER A 55 -30.39 -5.08 4.32
C SER A 55 -30.50 -6.60 4.44
N TYR A 56 -29.43 -7.27 4.88
CA TYR A 56 -29.44 -8.71 5.13
C TYR A 56 -30.36 -9.10 6.29
N LEU A 57 -30.38 -8.32 7.37
CA LEU A 57 -31.26 -8.55 8.51
C LEU A 57 -32.74 -8.41 8.13
N ASP A 58 -33.08 -7.40 7.32
CA ASP A 58 -34.44 -7.17 6.82
C ASP A 58 -34.87 -8.30 5.86
N ALA A 59 -33.93 -8.83 5.07
CA ALA A 59 -34.13 -10.04 4.25
C ALA A 59 -34.18 -11.35 5.06
N GLY A 60 -33.99 -11.31 6.39
CA GLY A 60 -33.99 -12.50 7.26
C GLY A 60 -32.73 -13.37 7.15
N LYS A 61 -31.67 -12.89 6.49
CA LYS A 61 -30.40 -13.59 6.29
C LYS A 61 -29.45 -13.29 7.46
N ILE A 62 -29.58 -14.04 8.54
CA ILE A 62 -28.88 -13.84 9.82
C ILE A 62 -27.39 -14.21 9.71
N GLY A 63 -27.07 -15.26 8.97
CA GLY A 63 -25.72 -15.80 8.84
C GLY A 63 -24.70 -14.76 8.37
N PRO A 64 -24.89 -14.09 7.21
CA PRO A 64 -23.98 -13.03 6.76
C PRO A 64 -23.79 -11.94 7.82
N VAL A 65 -24.87 -11.54 8.52
CA VAL A 65 -24.82 -10.49 9.55
C VAL A 65 -23.94 -10.89 10.74
N ASP A 66 -23.94 -12.16 11.15
CA ASP A 66 -23.07 -12.63 12.23
C ASP A 66 -21.58 -12.35 11.92
N LEU A 67 -21.13 -12.58 10.67
CA LEU A 67 -19.75 -12.29 10.25
C LEU A 67 -19.49 -10.80 10.07
N LEU A 68 -20.42 -10.07 9.45
CA LEU A 68 -20.31 -8.62 9.27
C LEU A 68 -20.23 -7.88 10.63
N SER A 69 -20.94 -8.39 11.64
CA SER A 69 -20.96 -7.78 12.97
C SER A 69 -19.63 -7.87 13.73
N MET A 70 -18.77 -8.83 13.38
CA MET A 70 -17.42 -8.94 13.96
C MET A 70 -16.49 -7.82 13.49
N GLU A 71 -16.79 -7.20 12.35
CA GLU A 71 -15.98 -6.16 11.70
C GLU A 71 -16.63 -4.77 11.78
N ALA A 72 -17.91 -4.69 12.10
CA ALA A 72 -18.64 -3.43 12.21
C ALA A 72 -18.21 -2.63 13.45
N LEU A 73 -17.61 -1.46 13.22
CA LEU A 73 -17.30 -0.49 14.27
C LEU A 73 -18.59 0.24 14.69
N SER A 74 -19.13 -0.12 15.85
CA SER A 74 -20.11 0.66 16.66
C SER A 74 -21.46 1.04 16.04
N GLY A 75 -21.71 0.75 14.75
CA GLY A 75 -22.89 1.20 14.02
C GLY A 75 -24.04 0.20 13.92
N ILE A 76 -23.78 -1.09 14.15
CA ILE A 76 -24.86 -2.08 14.22
C ILE A 76 -25.54 -1.95 15.57
N ASN A 77 -26.85 -1.67 15.55
CA ASN A 77 -27.67 -1.75 16.75
C ASN A 77 -27.78 -3.22 17.18
N LEU A 78 -26.87 -3.63 18.06
CA LEU A 78 -26.74 -5.01 18.54
C LEU A 78 -28.02 -5.49 19.26
N GLU A 79 -28.78 -4.58 19.87
CA GLU A 79 -30.07 -4.90 20.50
C GLU A 79 -31.11 -5.23 19.43
N ARG A 80 -31.32 -4.35 18.44
CA ARG A 80 -32.24 -4.62 17.31
C ARG A 80 -31.87 -5.91 16.59
N PHE A 81 -30.57 -6.17 16.40
CA PHE A 81 -30.10 -7.42 15.79
C PHE A 81 -30.46 -8.64 16.63
N ARG A 82 -30.18 -8.59 17.95
CA ARG A 82 -30.48 -9.69 18.86
C ARG A 82 -31.97 -10.01 18.90
N ASP A 83 -32.81 -9.00 19.07
CA ASP A 83 -34.27 -9.16 19.15
C ASP A 83 -34.85 -9.74 17.85
N ARG A 84 -34.39 -9.21 16.70
CA ARG A 84 -34.85 -9.68 15.40
C ARG A 84 -34.40 -11.11 15.13
N ARG A 85 -33.17 -11.45 15.52
CA ARG A 85 -32.61 -12.79 15.38
C ARG A 85 -33.40 -13.80 16.21
N GLU A 86 -33.70 -13.48 17.47
CA GLU A 86 -34.48 -14.35 18.35
C GLU A 86 -35.89 -14.59 17.79
N LEU A 87 -36.57 -13.53 17.34
CA LEU A 87 -37.89 -13.64 16.72
C LEU A 87 -37.88 -14.50 15.44
N LEU A 88 -36.83 -14.41 14.62
CA LEU A 88 -36.70 -15.24 13.42
C LEU A 88 -36.43 -16.70 13.77
N PHE A 89 -35.63 -16.98 14.81
CA PHE A 89 -35.39 -18.35 15.28
C PHE A 89 -36.60 -18.98 15.94
N GLU A 90 -37.47 -18.21 16.59
CA GLU A 90 -38.75 -18.70 17.10
C GLU A 90 -39.71 -19.10 15.97
N LYS A 91 -39.81 -18.27 14.93
CA LYS A 91 -40.68 -18.54 13.77
C LYS A 91 -40.15 -19.65 12.87
N HIS A 92 -38.84 -19.69 12.67
CA HIS A 92 -38.16 -20.61 11.76
C HIS A 92 -36.93 -21.24 12.44
N PRO A 93 -37.11 -22.33 13.23
CA PRO A 93 -36.01 -22.97 13.94
C PRO A 93 -34.87 -23.46 13.03
N ALA A 94 -35.18 -23.84 11.79
CA ALA A 94 -34.20 -24.26 10.79
C ALA A 94 -33.14 -23.19 10.47
N TYR A 95 -33.44 -21.90 10.70
CA TYR A 95 -32.50 -20.80 10.43
C TYR A 95 -31.27 -20.82 11.33
N ARG A 96 -31.31 -21.55 12.45
CA ARG A 96 -30.11 -21.81 13.27
C ARG A 96 -29.04 -22.60 12.52
N ILE A 97 -29.47 -23.45 11.58
CA ILE A 97 -28.59 -24.30 10.76
C ILE A 97 -28.28 -23.58 9.46
N SER A 98 -29.31 -23.14 8.73
CA SER A 98 -29.13 -22.53 7.41
C SER A 98 -28.49 -21.15 7.46
N GLY A 99 -28.70 -20.39 8.55
CA GLY A 99 -28.33 -18.98 8.64
C GLY A 99 -29.35 -18.03 8.00
N GLY A 100 -30.54 -18.51 7.59
CA GLY A 100 -31.58 -17.70 6.97
C GLY A 100 -32.40 -18.45 5.91
N PRO A 101 -33.20 -17.74 5.12
CA PRO A 101 -34.09 -18.36 4.13
C PRO A 101 -33.32 -19.00 2.96
N SER A 102 -33.64 -20.25 2.63
CA SER A 102 -33.14 -20.95 1.44
C SER A 102 -34.09 -22.08 1.03
N ALA A 103 -34.76 -21.93 -0.12
CA ALA A 103 -35.85 -22.82 -0.51
C ALA A 103 -35.44 -24.29 -0.68
N TYR A 104 -34.31 -24.57 -1.34
CA TYR A 104 -33.85 -25.94 -1.57
C TYR A 104 -33.24 -26.56 -0.32
N PHE A 105 -32.46 -25.79 0.44
CA PHE A 105 -31.83 -26.28 1.66
C PHE A 105 -32.87 -26.52 2.76
N GLU A 106 -33.89 -25.66 2.91
CA GLU A 106 -34.98 -25.88 3.86
C GLU A 106 -35.78 -27.15 3.54
N ARG A 107 -36.13 -27.38 2.27
CA ARG A 107 -36.80 -28.63 1.86
C ARG A 107 -35.98 -29.86 2.22
N TYR A 108 -34.66 -29.78 2.06
CA TYR A 108 -33.75 -30.83 2.47
C TYR A 108 -33.71 -30.99 4.01
N LEU A 109 -33.67 -29.88 4.77
CA LEU A 109 -33.72 -29.90 6.24
C LEU A 109 -35.04 -30.50 6.79
N ASP A 110 -36.15 -30.25 6.10
CA ASP A 110 -37.45 -30.86 6.40
C ASP A 110 -37.45 -32.37 6.13
N PHE A 111 -36.80 -32.80 5.04
CA PHE A 111 -36.69 -34.21 4.67
C PHE A 111 -35.91 -35.05 5.70
N ILE A 112 -34.87 -34.49 6.31
CA ILE A 112 -34.06 -35.16 7.34
C ILE A 112 -34.63 -35.00 8.77
N ASN A 113 -35.77 -34.32 8.93
CA ASN A 113 -36.46 -34.05 10.20
C ASN A 113 -35.53 -33.52 11.32
N THR A 114 -34.92 -32.36 11.11
CA THR A 114 -34.03 -31.70 12.09
C THR A 114 -34.74 -31.09 13.31
N LYS A 115 -36.08 -31.15 13.38
CA LYS A 115 -36.89 -30.46 14.40
C LYS A 115 -36.54 -30.95 15.81
N GLY A 116 -36.18 -30.02 16.70
CA GLY A 116 -35.93 -30.28 18.13
C GLY A 116 -34.51 -30.68 18.52
N ARG A 117 -33.54 -30.65 17.60
CA ARG A 117 -32.11 -30.92 17.92
C ARG A 117 -31.38 -29.59 18.17
N GLU A 118 -31.04 -29.31 19.44
CA GLU A 118 -30.45 -28.02 19.85
C GLU A 118 -28.96 -27.83 19.49
N GLN A 119 -28.22 -28.92 19.24
CA GLN A 119 -26.76 -28.89 18.99
C GLN A 119 -26.39 -29.38 17.57
N ILE A 120 -27.03 -28.84 16.54
CA ILE A 120 -26.64 -29.16 15.16
C ILE A 120 -25.55 -28.19 14.70
N GLU A 121 -24.48 -28.72 14.11
CA GLU A 121 -23.45 -27.93 13.42
C GLU A 121 -24.08 -27.11 12.28
N SER A 122 -23.92 -25.78 12.34
CA SER A 122 -24.43 -24.87 11.31
C SER A 122 -23.53 -24.79 10.07
N ARG A 123 -22.27 -25.20 10.21
CA ARG A 123 -21.30 -25.17 9.11
C ARG A 123 -21.55 -26.29 8.12
N VAL A 124 -21.59 -25.98 6.83
CA VAL A 124 -22.11 -26.89 5.79
C VAL A 124 -21.34 -28.20 5.73
N ILE A 125 -20.00 -28.15 5.70
CA ILE A 125 -19.19 -29.36 5.57
C ILE A 125 -19.27 -30.23 6.84
N PRO A 126 -19.01 -29.71 8.06
CA PRO A 126 -19.19 -30.48 9.29
C PRO A 126 -20.58 -31.10 9.41
N PHE A 127 -21.62 -30.37 9.00
CA PHE A 127 -22.98 -30.88 8.93
C PHE A 127 -23.09 -32.07 7.96
N LEU A 128 -22.58 -31.94 6.73
CA LEU A 128 -22.57 -33.01 5.73
C LEU A 128 -21.51 -34.10 5.99
N LEU A 129 -20.80 -34.11 7.13
CA LEU A 129 -19.94 -35.23 7.49
C LEU A 129 -20.73 -36.44 8.04
N ASP A 130 -21.99 -36.25 8.43
CA ASP A 130 -22.88 -37.36 8.78
C ASP A 130 -23.29 -38.16 7.52
N ALA A 131 -23.10 -39.48 7.55
CA ALA A 131 -23.41 -40.35 6.43
C ALA A 131 -24.93 -40.39 6.10
N THR A 132 -25.79 -40.25 7.11
CA THR A 132 -27.25 -40.22 6.96
C THR A 132 -27.68 -38.98 6.19
N TYR A 133 -27.13 -37.83 6.57
CA TYR A 133 -27.44 -36.56 5.92
C TYR A 133 -26.96 -36.55 4.47
N ARG A 134 -25.74 -37.03 4.19
CA ARG A 134 -25.26 -37.17 2.79
C ARG A 134 -26.14 -38.08 1.94
N LYS A 135 -26.57 -39.22 2.50
CA LYS A 135 -27.41 -40.16 1.77
C LYS A 135 -28.74 -39.51 1.38
N HIS A 136 -29.39 -38.81 2.30
CA HIS A 136 -30.64 -38.11 2.03
C HIS A 136 -30.47 -36.94 1.05
N LEU A 137 -29.34 -36.22 1.13
CA LEU A 137 -29.05 -35.17 0.16
C LEU A 137 -28.83 -35.73 -1.25
N LEU A 138 -28.14 -36.88 -1.35
CA LEU A 138 -27.99 -37.58 -2.61
C LEU A 138 -29.35 -38.00 -3.19
N GLU A 139 -30.21 -38.65 -2.40
CA GLU A 139 -31.57 -39.03 -2.80
C GLU A 139 -32.40 -37.81 -3.28
N PHE A 140 -32.25 -36.67 -2.60
CA PHE A 140 -32.90 -35.42 -2.99
C PHE A 140 -32.38 -34.90 -4.35
N LEU A 141 -31.06 -34.91 -4.57
CA LEU A 141 -30.43 -34.38 -5.78
C LEU A 141 -30.55 -35.31 -6.99
N GLU A 142 -30.63 -36.62 -6.81
CA GLU A 142 -30.88 -37.60 -7.88
C GLU A 142 -32.23 -37.37 -8.58
N ASN A 143 -33.19 -36.78 -7.87
CA ASN A 143 -34.50 -36.41 -8.42
C ASN A 143 -34.51 -35.04 -9.13
N SER A 144 -33.36 -34.36 -9.25
CA SER A 144 -33.27 -33.06 -9.93
C SER A 144 -33.37 -33.19 -11.45
N SER A 145 -34.12 -32.27 -12.08
CA SER A 145 -34.16 -32.12 -13.54
C SER A 145 -32.97 -31.35 -14.12
N ASN A 146 -32.05 -30.83 -13.30
CA ASN A 146 -30.91 -30.02 -13.77
C ASN A 146 -29.78 -30.92 -14.28
N SER A 147 -29.49 -30.83 -15.57
CA SER A 147 -28.44 -31.65 -16.23
C SER A 147 -27.03 -31.41 -15.66
N THR A 148 -26.76 -30.21 -15.12
CA THR A 148 -25.49 -29.89 -14.46
C THR A 148 -25.34 -30.67 -13.17
N VAL A 149 -26.41 -30.74 -12.37
CA VAL A 149 -26.43 -31.47 -11.09
C VAL A 149 -26.13 -32.93 -11.36
N ALA A 150 -26.78 -33.54 -12.37
CA ALA A 150 -26.50 -34.91 -12.78
C ALA A 150 -25.02 -35.12 -13.15
N LYS A 151 -24.42 -34.20 -13.93
CA LYS A 151 -22.98 -34.27 -14.29
C LYS A 151 -22.08 -34.19 -13.06
N ILE A 152 -22.38 -33.31 -12.12
CA ILE A 152 -21.60 -33.17 -10.87
C ILE A 152 -21.74 -34.43 -10.02
N LEU A 153 -22.94 -35.03 -9.91
CA LEU A 153 -23.13 -36.28 -9.19
C LEU A 153 -22.33 -37.45 -9.80
N ILE A 154 -22.18 -37.51 -11.13
CA ILE A 154 -21.33 -38.51 -11.80
C ILE A 154 -19.86 -38.37 -11.38
N THR A 155 -19.38 -37.16 -11.04
CA THR A 155 -17.98 -36.98 -10.60
C THR A 155 -17.65 -37.74 -9.31
N ARG A 156 -18.64 -38.19 -8.54
CA ARG A 156 -18.46 -39.04 -7.35
C ARG A 156 -17.85 -40.40 -7.68
N SER A 157 -18.05 -40.92 -8.89
CA SER A 157 -17.48 -42.21 -9.31
C SER A 157 -16.06 -42.11 -9.87
N LEU A 158 -15.46 -40.91 -9.89
CA LEU A 158 -14.10 -40.71 -10.39
C LEU A 158 -13.07 -41.29 -9.42
N SER A 159 -12.19 -42.14 -9.95
CA SER A 159 -11.02 -42.68 -9.24
C SER A 159 -9.71 -41.96 -9.62
N SER A 160 -9.75 -41.07 -10.62
CA SER A 160 -8.60 -40.33 -11.15
C SER A 160 -8.23 -39.07 -10.35
N VAL A 161 -8.90 -38.82 -9.22
CA VAL A 161 -8.59 -37.69 -8.32
C VAL A 161 -7.22 -37.88 -7.66
N VAL A 162 -6.42 -36.81 -7.63
CA VAL A 162 -5.03 -36.83 -7.15
C VAL A 162 -4.91 -36.11 -5.81
N ARG A 163 -5.63 -35.00 -5.64
CA ARG A 163 -5.55 -34.15 -4.43
C ARG A 163 -6.53 -34.60 -3.34
N PHE A 164 -7.63 -35.27 -3.74
CA PHE A 164 -8.58 -35.92 -2.85
C PHE A 164 -8.43 -37.44 -2.83
N MET A 165 -8.92 -38.05 -1.76
CA MET A 165 -9.18 -39.49 -1.73
C MET A 165 -10.53 -39.77 -2.44
N PRO A 166 -10.63 -40.79 -3.30
CA PRO A 166 -11.88 -41.13 -3.99
C PRO A 166 -13.03 -41.41 -3.01
N VAL A 167 -14.26 -41.07 -3.40
CA VAL A 167 -15.48 -41.21 -2.57
C VAL A 167 -15.72 -42.65 -2.11
N SER A 168 -15.31 -43.64 -2.91
CA SER A 168 -15.43 -45.07 -2.59
C SER A 168 -14.53 -45.51 -1.42
N THR A 169 -13.58 -44.67 -0.99
CA THR A 169 -12.65 -44.98 0.11
C THR A 169 -13.17 -44.45 1.45
N ALA A 170 -12.69 -45.03 2.55
CA ALA A 170 -13.06 -44.57 3.90
C ALA A 170 -12.73 -43.09 4.17
N ALA A 171 -11.70 -42.55 3.50
CA ALA A 171 -11.27 -41.15 3.61
C ALA A 171 -11.94 -40.21 2.57
N GLY A 172 -12.81 -40.72 1.70
CA GLY A 172 -13.47 -39.96 0.63
C GLY A 172 -14.65 -39.08 1.07
N GLN A 173 -15.02 -39.12 2.35
CA GLN A 173 -16.19 -38.40 2.87
C GLN A 173 -16.16 -36.87 2.65
N PRO A 174 -15.01 -36.17 2.82
CA PRO A 174 -14.95 -34.73 2.55
C PRO A 174 -15.19 -34.38 1.08
N LEU A 175 -14.71 -35.22 0.16
CA LEU A 175 -14.96 -35.07 -1.27
C LEU A 175 -16.45 -35.28 -1.57
N ASP A 176 -17.05 -36.34 -1.02
CA ASP A 176 -18.48 -36.64 -1.19
C ASP A 176 -19.37 -35.48 -0.69
N ALA A 177 -19.12 -34.98 0.52
CA ALA A 177 -19.82 -33.83 1.08
C ALA A 177 -19.69 -32.59 0.19
N THR A 178 -18.49 -32.34 -0.35
CA THR A 178 -18.23 -31.18 -1.21
C THR A 178 -18.94 -31.31 -2.56
N ILE A 179 -18.96 -32.49 -3.17
CA ILE A 179 -19.67 -32.73 -4.43
C ILE A 179 -21.17 -32.50 -4.24
N LEU A 180 -21.76 -33.05 -3.17
CA LEU A 180 -23.19 -32.88 -2.87
C LEU A 180 -23.54 -31.42 -2.56
N MET A 181 -22.69 -30.72 -1.80
CA MET A 181 -22.83 -29.28 -1.55
C MET A 181 -22.77 -28.48 -2.85
N THR A 182 -21.82 -28.77 -3.74
CA THR A 182 -21.67 -28.10 -5.03
C THR A 182 -22.89 -28.33 -5.92
N ALA A 183 -23.39 -29.56 -5.96
CA ALA A 183 -24.59 -29.93 -6.68
C ALA A 183 -25.83 -29.19 -6.15
N LEU A 184 -25.95 -29.02 -4.83
CA LEU A 184 -27.05 -28.26 -4.24
C LEU A 184 -26.95 -26.75 -4.50
N LEU A 185 -25.74 -26.17 -4.49
CA LEU A 185 -25.52 -24.76 -4.87
C LEU A 185 -25.92 -24.51 -6.34
N ILE A 186 -25.56 -25.44 -7.24
CA ILE A 186 -25.97 -25.37 -8.66
C ILE A 186 -27.48 -25.54 -8.82
N GLN A 187 -28.11 -26.36 -7.97
CA GLN A 187 -29.57 -26.52 -7.97
C GLN A 187 -30.28 -25.22 -7.55
N GLY A 188 -29.69 -24.48 -6.61
CA GLY A 188 -30.19 -23.19 -6.11
C GLY A 188 -29.87 -21.98 -6.99
N ASP A 189 -29.07 -22.15 -8.05
CA ASP A 189 -28.50 -21.06 -8.85
C ASP A 189 -27.65 -20.09 -8.00
N ASP A 190 -26.96 -20.64 -6.99
CA ASP A 190 -26.14 -19.91 -6.01
C ASP A 190 -24.69 -19.65 -6.50
N PHE A 191 -24.45 -19.78 -7.79
CA PHE A 191 -23.18 -19.47 -8.45
C PHE A 191 -23.41 -18.44 -9.55
N SER A 192 -22.38 -17.67 -9.90
CA SER A 192 -22.46 -16.86 -11.12
C SER A 192 -22.66 -17.75 -12.36
N PRO A 193 -23.32 -17.27 -13.42
CA PRO A 193 -23.47 -18.01 -14.67
C PRO A 193 -22.13 -18.46 -15.28
N GLU A 194 -21.12 -17.61 -15.19
CA GLU A 194 -19.76 -17.81 -15.67
C GLU A 194 -19.08 -18.97 -14.92
N LEU A 195 -19.14 -18.94 -13.59
CA LEU A 195 -18.57 -19.98 -12.74
C LEU A 195 -19.31 -21.31 -12.92
N THR A 196 -20.64 -21.29 -13.02
CA THR A 196 -21.45 -22.49 -13.30
C THR A 196 -21.06 -23.14 -14.62
N LYS A 197 -20.88 -22.34 -15.67
CA LYS A 197 -20.43 -22.82 -16.98
C LYS A 197 -19.02 -23.40 -16.91
N GLU A 198 -18.12 -22.78 -16.16
CA GLU A 198 -16.76 -23.26 -15.98
C GLU A 198 -16.74 -24.60 -15.22
N ILE A 199 -17.40 -24.68 -14.06
CA ILE A 199 -17.51 -25.91 -13.26
C ILE A 199 -18.12 -27.05 -14.10
N ARG A 200 -19.18 -26.77 -14.86
CA ARG A 200 -19.78 -27.76 -15.76
C ARG A 200 -18.79 -28.27 -16.81
N ARG A 201 -18.03 -27.36 -17.44
CA ARG A 201 -17.03 -27.72 -18.47
C ARG A 201 -15.95 -28.62 -17.88
N GLU A 202 -15.40 -28.26 -16.72
CA GLU A 202 -14.35 -29.06 -16.08
C GLU A 202 -14.90 -30.42 -15.58
N ALA A 203 -16.14 -30.47 -15.10
CA ALA A 203 -16.79 -31.74 -14.75
C ALA A 203 -16.96 -32.67 -15.97
N GLU A 204 -17.39 -32.14 -17.11
CA GLU A 204 -17.51 -32.92 -18.35
C GLU A 204 -16.14 -33.43 -18.84
N GLY A 205 -15.11 -32.58 -18.81
CA GLY A 205 -13.75 -32.98 -19.16
C GLY A 205 -13.21 -34.07 -18.22
N ALA A 206 -13.46 -33.94 -16.91
CA ALA A 206 -13.06 -34.92 -15.91
C ALA A 206 -13.75 -36.29 -16.13
N ILE A 207 -15.04 -36.30 -16.50
CA ILE A 207 -15.78 -37.52 -16.85
C ILE A 207 -15.19 -38.19 -18.11
N ARG A 208 -14.68 -37.39 -19.07
CA ARG A 208 -13.95 -37.90 -20.24
C ARG A 208 -12.53 -38.39 -19.94
N GLY A 209 -12.05 -38.23 -18.72
CA GLY A 209 -10.70 -38.62 -18.30
C GLY A 209 -9.60 -37.61 -18.63
N GLU A 210 -9.95 -36.35 -18.91
CA GLU A 210 -8.98 -35.29 -19.18
C GLU A 210 -8.27 -34.84 -17.89
N PHE A 211 -6.96 -35.10 -17.78
CA PHE A 211 -6.18 -34.82 -16.56
C PHE A 211 -6.25 -33.35 -16.10
N LEU A 212 -6.14 -32.39 -17.03
CA LEU A 212 -6.20 -30.96 -16.70
C LEU A 212 -7.58 -30.54 -16.16
N ALA A 213 -8.65 -31.18 -16.64
CA ALA A 213 -10.00 -30.90 -16.17
C ALA A 213 -10.23 -31.48 -14.78
N VAL A 214 -9.68 -32.66 -14.49
CA VAL A 214 -9.67 -33.23 -13.12
C VAL A 214 -8.96 -32.29 -12.15
N ASP A 215 -7.77 -31.79 -12.49
CA ASP A 215 -6.99 -30.90 -11.61
C ASP A 215 -7.72 -29.58 -11.29
N LYS A 216 -8.35 -28.96 -12.30
CA LYS A 216 -9.16 -27.74 -12.12
C LYS A 216 -10.42 -28.01 -11.30
N LEU A 217 -11.11 -29.11 -11.56
CA LEU A 217 -12.29 -29.50 -10.80
C LEU A 217 -11.94 -29.79 -9.33
N GLU A 218 -10.84 -30.49 -9.08
CA GLU A 218 -10.32 -30.70 -7.72
C GLU A 218 -9.97 -29.38 -7.05
N SER A 219 -9.39 -28.42 -7.78
CA SER A 219 -9.10 -27.07 -7.25
C SER A 219 -10.39 -26.33 -6.84
N ALA A 220 -11.46 -26.44 -7.63
CA ALA A 220 -12.77 -25.90 -7.29
C ALA A 220 -13.34 -26.56 -6.02
N TYR A 221 -13.31 -27.90 -5.95
CA TYR A 221 -13.77 -28.64 -4.77
C TYR A 221 -12.96 -28.33 -3.52
N ILE A 222 -11.64 -28.19 -3.62
CA ILE A 222 -10.78 -27.78 -2.49
C ILE A 222 -11.19 -26.39 -1.98
N SER A 223 -11.46 -25.46 -2.89
CA SER A 223 -11.88 -24.10 -2.55
C SER A 223 -13.25 -24.09 -1.86
N LEU A 224 -14.21 -24.83 -2.42
CA LEU A 224 -15.55 -24.98 -1.84
C LEU A 224 -15.53 -25.69 -0.48
N LEU A 225 -14.70 -26.73 -0.32
CA LEU A 225 -14.48 -27.39 0.96
C LEU A 225 -13.94 -26.39 2.01
N ALA A 226 -13.00 -25.51 1.61
CA ALA A 226 -12.46 -24.51 2.51
C ALA A 226 -13.51 -23.49 2.97
N PHE A 227 -14.44 -23.11 2.10
CA PHE A 227 -15.57 -22.22 2.41
C PHE A 227 -16.61 -22.92 3.29
N GLY A 228 -17.11 -24.10 2.86
CA GLY A 228 -18.15 -24.84 3.57
C GLY A 228 -17.72 -25.37 4.95
N ARG A 229 -16.41 -25.48 5.22
CA ARG A 229 -15.89 -25.74 6.58
C ARG A 229 -16.04 -24.57 7.55
N ARG A 230 -16.27 -23.35 7.05
CA ARG A 230 -16.30 -22.11 7.84
C ARG A 230 -17.66 -21.42 7.85
N MET A 231 -18.43 -21.61 6.79
CA MET A 231 -19.69 -20.92 6.55
C MET A 231 -20.89 -21.84 6.81
N ASN A 232 -22.00 -21.24 7.24
CA ASN A 232 -23.33 -21.84 7.11
C ASN A 232 -23.87 -21.71 5.68
N TRP A 233 -25.03 -22.31 5.41
CA TRP A 233 -25.57 -22.38 4.04
C TRP A 233 -25.77 -20.99 3.42
N VAL A 234 -26.48 -20.09 4.10
CA VAL A 234 -26.78 -18.75 3.56
C VAL A 234 -25.52 -17.89 3.41
N GLN A 235 -24.56 -18.01 4.34
CA GLN A 235 -23.26 -17.35 4.19
C GLN A 235 -22.54 -17.83 2.91
N LEU A 236 -22.60 -19.14 2.64
CA LEU A 236 -21.98 -19.74 1.46
C LEU A 236 -22.68 -19.32 0.17
N THR A 237 -24.01 -19.29 0.12
CA THR A 237 -24.75 -18.86 -1.08
C THR A 237 -24.50 -17.40 -1.43
N GLU A 238 -24.45 -16.51 -0.43
CA GLU A 238 -24.12 -15.09 -0.66
C GLU A 238 -22.67 -14.89 -1.10
N TRP A 239 -21.80 -15.82 -0.71
CA TRP A 239 -20.38 -15.82 -1.04
C TRP A 239 -20.13 -16.25 -2.48
N THR A 240 -20.66 -17.43 -2.86
CA THR A 240 -20.31 -18.11 -4.10
C THR A 240 -20.79 -17.39 -5.36
N VAL A 241 -21.86 -16.59 -5.25
CA VAL A 241 -22.36 -15.74 -6.35
C VAL A 241 -21.36 -14.64 -6.74
N ARG A 242 -20.45 -14.23 -5.84
CA ARG A 242 -19.49 -13.14 -6.09
C ARG A 242 -18.26 -13.53 -6.92
N PHE A 243 -18.11 -14.81 -7.25
CA PHE A 243 -16.97 -15.33 -7.98
C PHE A 243 -17.33 -15.59 -9.44
N GLN A 244 -16.46 -15.19 -10.36
CA GLN A 244 -16.67 -15.35 -11.81
C GLN A 244 -15.89 -16.54 -12.38
N SER A 245 -14.87 -17.03 -11.67
CA SER A 245 -14.06 -18.17 -12.11
C SER A 245 -13.54 -19.03 -10.97
N ILE A 246 -13.16 -20.28 -11.29
CA ILE A 246 -12.54 -21.20 -10.33
C ILE A 246 -11.23 -20.62 -9.79
N LYS A 247 -10.49 -19.86 -10.62
CA LYS A 247 -9.22 -19.24 -10.22
C LYS A 247 -9.41 -18.20 -9.11
N GLU A 248 -10.44 -17.35 -9.21
CA GLU A 248 -10.74 -16.35 -8.17
C GLU A 248 -11.10 -17.03 -6.84
N MET A 249 -11.83 -18.16 -6.90
CA MET A 249 -12.14 -18.95 -5.71
C MET A 249 -10.89 -19.56 -5.09
N GLU A 250 -9.97 -20.09 -5.90
CA GLU A 250 -8.69 -20.66 -5.45
C GLU A 250 -7.85 -19.60 -4.72
N GLU A 251 -7.67 -18.42 -5.33
CA GLU A 251 -6.91 -17.29 -4.77
C GLU A 251 -7.46 -16.87 -3.38
N VAL A 252 -8.78 -16.81 -3.24
CA VAL A 252 -9.42 -16.44 -1.97
C VAL A 252 -9.39 -17.58 -0.96
N ALA A 253 -9.58 -18.83 -1.38
CA ALA A 253 -9.47 -19.98 -0.50
C ALA A 253 -8.06 -20.10 0.10
N ASP A 254 -7.02 -19.84 -0.70
CA ASP A 254 -5.63 -19.77 -0.24
C ASP A 254 -5.41 -18.68 0.80
N LEU A 255 -5.97 -17.49 0.57
CA LEU A 255 -5.90 -16.37 1.50
C LEU A 255 -6.56 -16.72 2.85
N ILE A 256 -7.74 -17.36 2.82
CA ILE A 256 -8.47 -17.77 4.04
C ILE A 256 -7.71 -18.84 4.82
N ARG A 257 -7.15 -19.84 4.13
CA ARG A 257 -6.38 -20.92 4.78
C ARG A 257 -5.13 -20.41 5.48
N SER A 258 -4.46 -19.44 4.87
CA SER A 258 -3.24 -18.84 5.44
C SER A 258 -3.53 -17.82 6.55
N ASN A 259 -4.75 -17.27 6.62
CA ASN A 259 -5.12 -16.20 7.57
C ASN A 259 -6.47 -16.47 8.25
N GLU A 260 -6.59 -17.57 8.97
CA GLU A 260 -7.88 -18.03 9.53
C GLU A 260 -8.57 -17.00 10.44
N LYS A 261 -7.79 -16.20 11.19
CA LYS A 261 -8.32 -15.18 12.11
C LYS A 261 -8.97 -14.00 11.41
N GLU A 262 -8.52 -13.68 10.18
CA GLU A 262 -9.00 -12.52 9.42
C GLU A 262 -10.15 -12.88 8.48
N PHE A 263 -10.70 -14.10 8.57
CA PHE A 263 -11.80 -14.55 7.74
C PHE A 263 -13.02 -13.60 7.74
N PRO A 264 -13.51 -13.06 8.89
CA PRO A 264 -14.63 -12.11 8.88
C PRO A 264 -14.36 -10.85 8.07
N LEU A 265 -13.11 -10.36 8.08
CA LEU A 265 -12.69 -9.20 7.28
C LEU A 265 -12.69 -9.52 5.79
N ILE A 266 -12.10 -10.66 5.38
CA ILE A 266 -12.14 -11.13 3.99
C ILE A 266 -13.59 -11.27 3.52
N TYR A 267 -14.44 -11.85 4.38
CA TYR A 267 -15.85 -12.04 4.11
C TYR A 267 -16.57 -10.72 3.84
N SER A 268 -16.38 -9.76 4.74
CA SER A 268 -17.01 -8.44 4.65
C SER A 268 -16.56 -7.66 3.41
N LEU A 269 -15.27 -7.74 3.05
CA LEU A 269 -14.71 -7.03 1.89
C LEU A 269 -15.28 -7.52 0.56
N ILE A 270 -15.37 -8.85 0.39
CA ILE A 270 -15.87 -9.45 -0.86
C ILE A 270 -17.36 -9.18 -1.03
N LEU A 271 -18.15 -9.24 0.05
CA LEU A 271 -19.58 -8.90 -0.03
C LEU A 271 -19.84 -7.42 -0.36
N LEU A 272 -18.93 -6.52 0.03
CA LEU A 272 -19.13 -5.08 -0.12
C LEU A 272 -18.66 -4.53 -1.48
N VAL A 273 -17.57 -5.06 -2.05
CA VAL A 273 -16.93 -4.50 -3.26
C VAL A 273 -17.04 -5.41 -4.48
N GLU A 274 -17.32 -6.71 -4.28
CA GLU A 274 -17.50 -7.68 -5.36
C GLU A 274 -16.29 -7.82 -6.32
N GLU A 275 -15.07 -7.53 -5.84
CA GLU A 275 -13.82 -7.69 -6.62
C GLU A 275 -12.79 -8.61 -5.91
N PRO A 276 -13.02 -9.94 -5.86
CA PRO A 276 -12.21 -10.86 -5.05
C PRO A 276 -10.71 -10.85 -5.37
N SER A 277 -10.33 -10.96 -6.65
CA SER A 277 -8.91 -10.96 -7.03
C SER A 277 -8.21 -9.63 -6.77
N ALA A 278 -8.92 -8.50 -6.83
CA ALA A 278 -8.32 -7.20 -6.56
C ALA A 278 -7.95 -7.07 -5.07
N ILE A 279 -8.80 -7.61 -4.19
CA ILE A 279 -8.57 -7.70 -2.75
C ILE A 279 -7.36 -8.62 -2.46
N VAL A 280 -7.31 -9.82 -3.07
CA VAL A 280 -6.17 -10.75 -2.88
C VAL A 280 -4.85 -10.11 -3.32
N ARG A 281 -4.81 -9.50 -4.49
CA ARG A 281 -3.60 -8.78 -4.97
C ARG A 281 -3.15 -7.67 -4.03
N TYR A 282 -4.09 -6.96 -3.40
CA TYR A 282 -3.76 -5.93 -2.42
C TYR A 282 -3.13 -6.52 -1.16
N PHE A 283 -3.65 -7.66 -0.67
CA PHE A 283 -3.08 -8.38 0.48
C PHE A 283 -1.70 -8.95 0.20
N GLU A 284 -1.51 -9.59 -0.96
CA GLU A 284 -0.20 -10.12 -1.37
C GLU A 284 0.85 -9.02 -1.46
N LYS A 285 0.44 -7.83 -1.92
CA LYS A 285 1.32 -6.66 -2.01
C LYS A 285 1.69 -6.12 -0.62
N PHE A 286 0.72 -5.81 0.24
CA PHE A 286 1.01 -5.05 1.47
C PHE A 286 1.11 -5.89 2.76
N GLY A 287 0.81 -7.19 2.71
CA GLY A 287 0.88 -8.10 3.84
C GLY A 287 0.16 -7.57 5.09
N MET A 288 0.87 -7.52 6.23
CA MET A 288 0.33 -7.03 7.52
C MET A 288 -0.17 -5.58 7.48
N LYS A 289 0.44 -4.70 6.67
CA LYS A 289 -0.05 -3.33 6.50
C LYS A 289 -1.38 -3.32 5.74
N GLY A 290 -1.51 -4.20 4.75
CA GLY A 290 -2.73 -4.34 3.93
C GLY A 290 -3.97 -4.67 4.74
N TRP A 291 -3.85 -5.55 5.75
CA TRP A 291 -4.95 -5.86 6.68
C TRP A 291 -5.48 -4.64 7.43
N LYS A 292 -4.58 -3.83 7.99
CA LYS A 292 -4.97 -2.62 8.71
C LYS A 292 -5.59 -1.58 7.78
N ASP A 293 -5.04 -1.45 6.57
CA ASP A 293 -5.51 -0.49 5.58
C ASP A 293 -6.92 -0.83 5.08
N LEU A 294 -7.17 -2.09 4.73
CA LEU A 294 -8.48 -2.53 4.28
C LEU A 294 -9.52 -2.49 5.40
N ARG A 295 -9.15 -2.84 6.64
CA ARG A 295 -10.02 -2.69 7.81
C ARG A 295 -10.40 -1.22 8.05
N PHE A 296 -9.45 -0.31 7.87
CA PHE A 296 -9.72 1.13 7.95
C PHE A 296 -10.65 1.58 6.82
N ALA A 297 -10.40 1.19 5.57
CA ALA A 297 -11.23 1.58 4.44
C ALA A 297 -12.66 1.02 4.55
N LEU A 298 -12.79 -0.23 4.99
CA LEU A 298 -14.05 -0.93 5.20
C LEU A 298 -14.97 -0.20 6.18
N ALA A 299 -14.40 0.44 7.22
CA ALA A 299 -15.14 1.27 8.17
C ALA A 299 -15.84 2.48 7.53
N TYR A 300 -15.35 2.96 6.38
CA TYR A 300 -15.91 4.12 5.67
C TYR A 300 -16.77 3.74 4.44
N GLY A 301 -16.95 2.45 4.16
CA GLY A 301 -17.84 1.94 3.12
C GLY A 301 -17.16 1.51 1.81
N ALA A 302 -17.98 1.04 0.87
CA ALA A 302 -17.54 0.40 -0.37
C ALA A 302 -16.65 1.32 -1.22
N GLY A 303 -17.00 2.60 -1.31
CA GLY A 303 -16.26 3.59 -2.10
C GLY A 303 -14.85 3.83 -1.58
N ALA A 304 -14.64 3.77 -0.27
CA ALA A 304 -13.32 3.87 0.34
C ALA A 304 -12.45 2.65 0.00
N VAL A 305 -13.01 1.44 0.09
CA VAL A 305 -12.29 0.20 -0.25
C VAL A 305 -11.93 0.18 -1.74
N HIS A 306 -12.87 0.52 -2.63
CA HIS A 306 -12.61 0.58 -4.07
C HIS A 306 -11.52 1.60 -4.40
N GLU A 307 -11.55 2.80 -3.80
CA GLU A 307 -10.52 3.82 -4.04
C GLU A 307 -9.13 3.40 -3.52
N LEU A 308 -9.07 2.67 -2.41
CA LEU A 308 -7.83 2.12 -1.86
C LEU A 308 -7.21 1.10 -2.82
N ILE A 309 -8.01 0.13 -3.28
CA ILE A 309 -7.59 -0.94 -4.20
C ILE A 309 -7.18 -0.33 -5.55
N LYS A 310 -8.00 0.57 -6.10
CA LYS A 310 -7.77 1.26 -7.37
C LYS A 310 -6.47 2.06 -7.37
N ARG A 311 -6.17 2.78 -6.27
CA ARG A 311 -4.91 3.51 -6.15
C ARG A 311 -3.72 2.61 -5.87
N GLY A 312 -3.94 1.42 -5.28
CA GLY A 312 -2.91 0.43 -5.02
C GLY A 312 -1.76 0.93 -4.13
N LYS A 313 -2.08 1.83 -3.20
CA LYS A 313 -1.16 2.47 -2.25
C LYS A 313 -1.61 2.17 -0.81
N SER A 314 -0.65 2.04 0.10
CA SER A 314 -0.94 1.90 1.54
C SER A 314 -1.38 3.23 2.15
N ILE A 315 -2.09 3.19 3.27
CA ILE A 315 -2.57 4.39 3.95
C ILE A 315 -1.42 5.12 4.63
N TYR A 316 -1.39 6.45 4.49
CA TYR A 316 -0.36 7.30 5.09
C TYR A 316 -0.50 7.30 6.62
N GLN A 317 0.60 6.97 7.30
CA GLN A 317 0.74 7.07 8.74
C GLN A 317 1.82 8.10 9.07
N PRO A 318 1.46 9.25 9.69
CA PRO A 318 2.42 10.29 9.98
C PRO A 318 3.47 9.83 11.01
N PRO A 319 4.77 10.12 10.78
CA PRO A 319 5.82 9.89 11.77
C PRO A 319 5.49 10.62 13.09
N VAL A 320 5.96 10.10 14.23
CA VAL A 320 5.68 10.66 15.57
C VAL A 320 5.92 12.16 15.65
N ILE A 321 7.01 12.64 15.03
CA ILE A 321 7.40 14.06 15.02
C ILE A 321 6.37 14.93 14.27
N PHE A 322 5.72 14.38 13.25
CA PHE A 322 4.75 15.10 12.41
C PHE A 322 3.30 14.87 12.83
N GLN A 323 3.00 13.97 13.77
CA GLN A 323 1.63 13.75 14.27
C GLN A 323 1.02 15.02 14.89
N ALA A 324 1.83 15.81 15.61
CA ALA A 324 1.38 17.08 16.17
C ALA A 324 1.02 18.09 15.06
N VAL A 325 1.85 18.18 14.02
CA VAL A 325 1.60 19.05 12.86
C VAL A 325 0.37 18.59 12.07
N ASP A 326 0.18 17.27 11.95
CA ASP A 326 -0.98 16.65 11.30
C ASP A 326 -2.30 17.15 11.90
N ARG A 327 -2.38 17.20 13.25
CA ARG A 327 -3.54 17.72 13.97
C ARG A 327 -3.82 19.18 13.66
N TRP A 328 -2.79 20.02 13.60
CA TRP A 328 -2.94 21.46 13.36
C TRP A 328 -3.33 21.78 11.92
N THR A 329 -2.93 20.93 10.96
CA THR A 329 -3.24 21.09 9.54
C THR A 329 -4.62 20.53 9.14
N THR A 330 -5.37 19.97 10.09
CA THR A 330 -6.75 19.47 9.84
C THR A 330 -7.70 20.55 9.32
N TRP A 331 -7.54 21.82 9.73
CA TRP A 331 -8.35 22.92 9.17
C TRP A 331 -8.11 23.09 7.67
N VAL A 332 -6.87 22.91 7.21
CA VAL A 332 -6.49 23.10 5.80
C VAL A 332 -7.04 21.96 4.92
N ARG A 333 -7.25 20.78 5.51
CA ARG A 333 -7.83 19.60 4.86
C ARG A 333 -9.33 19.70 4.59
N GLN A 334 -9.97 20.82 4.93
CA GLN A 334 -11.40 21.02 4.70
C GLN A 334 -11.78 20.93 3.21
N THR A 335 -13.09 20.80 2.99
CA THR A 335 -13.78 20.28 1.80
C THR A 335 -13.29 20.71 0.41
N PRO A 336 -12.92 21.99 0.13
CA PRO A 336 -12.50 22.35 -1.23
C PRO A 336 -11.19 21.67 -1.64
N LEU A 337 -10.18 21.66 -0.77
CA LEU A 337 -8.87 21.09 -1.08
C LEU A 337 -8.95 19.56 -1.18
N LEU A 338 -9.75 18.93 -0.31
CA LEU A 338 -9.96 17.49 -0.32
C LEU A 338 -10.65 17.02 -1.62
N SER A 339 -11.68 17.75 -2.06
CA SER A 339 -12.38 17.45 -3.32
C SER A 339 -11.45 17.61 -4.53
N PHE A 340 -10.58 18.63 -4.51
CA PHE A 340 -9.56 18.85 -5.52
C PHE A 340 -8.53 17.71 -5.56
N THR A 341 -8.01 17.28 -4.40
CA THR A 341 -7.05 16.17 -4.32
C THR A 341 -7.64 14.84 -4.75
N HIS A 342 -8.92 14.59 -4.45
CA HIS A 342 -9.62 13.40 -4.91
C HIS A 342 -9.73 13.38 -6.45
N ARG A 343 -10.18 14.49 -7.06
CA ARG A 343 -10.43 14.59 -8.52
C ARG A 343 -9.15 14.72 -9.36
N TYR A 344 -8.15 15.45 -8.90
CA TYR A 344 -6.93 15.75 -9.63
C TYR A 344 -5.67 15.45 -8.79
N PRO A 345 -5.34 14.17 -8.56
CA PRO A 345 -4.25 13.79 -7.67
C PRO A 345 -2.87 14.29 -8.16
N GLN A 346 -2.56 14.23 -9.46
CA GLN A 346 -1.28 14.78 -9.96
C GLN A 346 -1.19 16.29 -9.79
N ALA A 347 -2.28 17.03 -10.02
CA ALA A 347 -2.29 18.48 -9.84
C ALA A 347 -2.09 18.87 -8.37
N ALA A 348 -2.66 18.10 -7.44
CA ALA A 348 -2.44 18.29 -6.00
C ALA A 348 -0.98 18.02 -5.60
N ILE A 349 -0.32 17.01 -6.17
CA ILE A 349 1.11 16.76 -5.96
C ILE A 349 1.92 17.97 -6.45
N ASN A 350 1.67 18.44 -7.67
CA ASN A 350 2.39 19.59 -8.23
C ASN A 350 2.18 20.87 -7.40
N LEU A 351 0.96 21.10 -6.93
CA LEU A 351 0.65 22.22 -6.03
C LEU A 351 1.44 22.12 -4.72
N LYS A 352 1.51 20.92 -4.12
CA LYS A 352 2.31 20.66 -2.92
C LYS A 352 3.79 20.93 -3.17
N ILE A 353 4.33 20.49 -4.31
CA ILE A 353 5.72 20.76 -4.72
C ILE A 353 5.99 22.25 -4.79
N VAL A 354 5.15 23.00 -5.49
CA VAL A 354 5.33 24.44 -5.67
C VAL A 354 5.28 25.16 -4.33
N ILE A 355 4.32 24.84 -3.47
CA ILE A 355 4.16 25.49 -2.16
C ILE A 355 5.35 25.16 -1.26
N MET A 356 5.79 23.90 -1.21
CA MET A 356 6.98 23.52 -0.43
C MET A 356 8.25 24.16 -0.98
N ALA A 357 8.41 24.29 -2.31
CA ALA A 357 9.55 24.96 -2.93
C ALA A 357 9.59 26.46 -2.62
N VAL A 358 8.45 27.15 -2.67
CA VAL A 358 8.33 28.57 -2.29
C VAL A 358 8.61 28.74 -0.79
N ALA A 359 8.12 27.82 0.04
CA ALA A 359 8.41 27.83 1.48
C ALA A 359 9.90 27.63 1.78
N GLY A 360 10.55 26.70 1.07
CA GLY A 360 12.00 26.49 1.14
C GLY A 360 12.80 27.69 0.65
N TYR A 361 12.32 28.41 -0.36
CA TYR A 361 12.94 29.64 -0.85
C TYR A 361 12.83 30.77 0.16
N ALA A 362 11.66 30.96 0.78
CA ALA A 362 11.49 31.90 1.88
C ALA A 362 12.42 31.57 3.07
N LEU A 363 12.57 30.29 3.41
CA LEU A 363 13.51 29.87 4.45
C LEU A 363 14.97 30.16 4.07
N SER A 364 15.34 29.95 2.81
CA SER A 364 16.67 30.28 2.31
C SER A 364 16.96 31.78 2.40
N LEU A 365 15.97 32.63 2.13
CA LEU A 365 16.06 34.07 2.34
C LEU A 365 16.23 34.43 3.82
N PHE A 366 15.50 33.78 4.72
CA PHE A 366 15.69 33.94 6.16
C PHE A 366 17.12 33.58 6.60
N LEU A 367 17.62 32.40 6.21
CA LEU A 367 18.97 31.94 6.52
C LEU A 367 20.03 32.92 5.97
N SER A 368 19.80 33.45 4.76
CA SER A 368 20.65 34.46 4.16
C SER A 368 20.69 35.74 5.01
N ASN A 369 19.53 36.24 5.44
CA ASN A 369 19.44 37.42 6.30
C ASN A 369 20.09 37.19 7.68
N LEU A 370 19.95 35.99 8.26
CA LEU A 370 20.56 35.61 9.53
C LEU A 370 22.10 35.57 9.42
N LEU A 371 22.63 35.02 8.33
CA LEU A 371 24.06 35.02 8.04
C LEU A 371 24.60 36.45 7.86
N GLU A 372 23.88 37.30 7.13
CA GLU A 372 24.26 38.72 6.96
C GLU A 372 24.25 39.50 8.27
N PHE A 373 23.29 39.20 9.15
CA PHE A 373 23.23 39.76 10.50
C PHE A 373 24.44 39.34 11.34
N SER A 374 24.80 38.05 11.34
CA SER A 374 25.91 37.48 12.11
C SER A 374 27.28 37.97 11.62
N THR A 375 27.53 37.88 10.31
CA THR A 375 28.82 38.27 9.71
C THR A 375 28.98 39.78 9.48
N ARG A 376 27.94 40.58 9.80
CA ARG A 376 27.89 42.05 9.60
C ARG A 376 28.28 42.50 8.19
N ARG A 377 28.03 41.64 7.18
CA ARG A 377 28.37 41.88 5.78
C ARG A 377 27.21 41.44 4.92
N ARG A 378 26.79 42.29 3.97
CA ARG A 378 25.91 41.87 2.87
C ARG A 378 26.71 40.95 1.95
N LEU A 379 26.24 39.72 1.78
CA LEU A 379 26.96 38.70 1.01
C LEU A 379 26.89 39.04 -0.48
N LEU A 380 25.70 39.32 -1.01
CA LEU A 380 25.49 39.71 -2.41
C LEU A 380 24.24 40.60 -2.55
N SER A 381 24.18 41.41 -3.62
CA SER A 381 22.92 42.08 -4.01
C SER A 381 21.87 41.04 -4.39
N ARG A 382 20.61 41.28 -4.03
CA ARG A 382 19.47 40.39 -4.37
C ARG A 382 19.27 40.20 -5.87
N SER A 383 19.72 41.15 -6.68
CA SER A 383 19.68 41.09 -8.15
C SER A 383 20.80 40.25 -8.78
N ASN A 384 21.77 39.76 -7.99
CA ASN A 384 22.86 38.95 -8.53
C ASN A 384 22.34 37.54 -8.88
N PRO A 385 22.57 37.03 -10.10
CA PRO A 385 22.14 35.69 -10.49
C PRO A 385 22.67 34.59 -9.57
N LEU A 386 23.88 34.75 -9.01
CA LEU A 386 24.45 33.78 -8.06
C LEU A 386 23.71 33.73 -6.72
N PHE A 387 23.13 34.85 -6.29
CA PHE A 387 22.33 34.90 -5.06
C PHE A 387 21.01 34.16 -5.25
N VAL A 388 20.33 34.39 -6.39
CA VAL A 388 19.10 33.67 -6.74
C VAL A 388 19.39 32.18 -6.89
N LEU A 389 20.45 31.81 -7.63
CA LEU A 389 20.83 30.42 -7.84
C LEU A 389 21.13 29.69 -6.52
N ARG A 390 21.94 30.30 -5.63
CA ARG A 390 22.21 29.72 -4.30
C ARG A 390 20.92 29.47 -3.54
N ASN A 391 20.05 30.47 -3.44
CA ASN A 391 18.84 30.35 -2.64
C ASN A 391 17.87 29.34 -3.25
N SER A 392 17.79 29.23 -4.57
CA SER A 392 17.01 28.19 -5.26
C SER A 392 17.54 26.78 -4.99
N ILE A 393 18.86 26.58 -4.98
CA ILE A 393 19.45 25.26 -4.69
C ILE A 393 19.25 24.90 -3.21
N VAL A 394 19.44 25.85 -2.29
CA VAL A 394 19.18 25.64 -0.85
C VAL A 394 17.69 25.35 -0.62
N ALA A 395 16.80 26.06 -1.30
CA ALA A 395 15.36 25.81 -1.25
C ALA A 395 14.99 24.41 -1.74
N LEU A 396 15.58 23.98 -2.86
CA LEU A 396 15.38 22.65 -3.41
C LEU A 396 15.87 21.57 -2.45
N PHE A 397 17.07 21.73 -1.89
CA PHE A 397 17.61 20.84 -0.87
C PHE A 397 16.66 20.72 0.33
N PHE A 398 16.25 21.86 0.91
CA PHE A 398 15.33 21.87 2.04
C PHE A 398 13.98 21.21 1.71
N THR A 399 13.44 21.44 0.52
CA THR A 399 12.18 20.85 0.06
C THR A 399 12.27 19.33 -0.02
N VAL A 400 13.33 18.80 -0.63
CA VAL A 400 13.55 17.35 -0.75
C VAL A 400 13.76 16.72 0.62
N THR A 401 14.58 17.32 1.48
CA THR A 401 14.84 16.82 2.84
C THR A 401 13.57 16.81 3.69
N LEU A 402 12.83 17.92 3.73
CA LEU A 402 11.61 18.02 4.52
C LEU A 402 10.56 17.00 4.04
N TRP A 403 10.42 16.81 2.73
CA TRP A 403 9.49 15.80 2.23
C TRP A 403 9.92 14.39 2.59
N GLY A 404 11.21 14.07 2.45
CA GLY A 404 11.73 12.78 2.91
C GLY A 404 11.42 12.51 4.39
N MET A 405 11.52 13.54 5.24
CA MET A 405 11.14 13.45 6.65
C MET A 405 9.63 13.27 6.87
N MET A 406 8.79 13.90 6.04
CA MET A 406 7.34 13.80 6.13
C MET A 406 6.79 12.44 5.62
N GLU A 407 7.40 11.88 4.59
CA GLU A 407 7.01 10.61 3.96
C GLU A 407 8.16 9.59 4.02
N PRO A 408 8.45 9.01 5.20
CA PRO A 408 9.53 8.03 5.34
C PRO A 408 9.30 6.77 4.49
N THR A 409 8.05 6.51 4.07
CA THR A 409 7.69 5.45 3.11
C THR A 409 8.38 5.59 1.75
N LEU A 410 8.95 6.77 1.44
CA LEU A 410 9.83 6.96 0.27
C LEU A 410 11.12 6.15 0.38
N PHE A 411 11.57 5.85 1.60
CA PHE A 411 12.76 5.06 1.91
C PHE A 411 12.45 3.60 2.29
N GLU A 412 11.17 3.21 2.31
CA GLU A 412 10.81 1.80 2.48
C GLU A 412 10.98 1.08 1.13
N PRO A 413 11.53 -0.15 1.12
CA PRO A 413 11.55 -0.97 -0.09
C PRO A 413 10.14 -1.17 -0.60
N GLY A 414 9.98 -1.23 -1.93
CA GLY A 414 8.70 -1.54 -2.52
C GLY A 414 8.19 -2.89 -1.98
N PRO A 415 6.88 -3.08 -1.84
CA PRO A 415 6.34 -4.36 -1.39
C PRO A 415 6.85 -5.47 -2.33
N GLU A 416 7.71 -6.34 -1.81
CA GLU A 416 8.11 -7.53 -2.55
C GLU A 416 6.89 -8.45 -2.64
N PRO A 417 6.51 -8.90 -3.83
CA PRO A 417 5.49 -9.94 -3.95
C PRO A 417 6.05 -11.14 -3.19
N LYS A 418 5.47 -11.45 -2.02
CA LYS A 418 5.80 -12.69 -1.34
C LYS A 418 5.50 -13.79 -2.34
N ALA A 419 6.56 -14.43 -2.85
CA ALA A 419 6.44 -15.55 -3.75
C ALA A 419 5.40 -16.47 -3.13
N GLN A 420 4.28 -16.67 -3.82
CA GLN A 420 3.27 -17.60 -3.41
C GLN A 420 4.02 -18.88 -3.07
N LEU A 421 3.98 -19.30 -1.80
CA LEU A 421 4.35 -20.65 -1.42
C LEU A 421 3.23 -21.55 -1.94
N ARG A 422 3.11 -21.59 -3.27
CA ARG A 422 2.42 -22.62 -3.99
C ARG A 422 3.34 -23.81 -3.80
N LEU A 423 3.03 -24.63 -2.79
CA LEU A 423 3.56 -25.99 -2.66
C LEU A 423 3.02 -26.81 -3.85
N VAL A 424 3.44 -26.44 -5.05
CA VAL A 424 3.34 -27.29 -6.23
C VAL A 424 4.57 -28.17 -6.15
N PHE A 425 4.37 -29.44 -5.83
CA PHE A 425 5.38 -30.47 -6.01
C PHE A 425 5.58 -30.69 -7.51
N ASP A 426 6.25 -29.73 -8.16
CA ASP A 426 6.56 -29.80 -9.57
C ASP A 426 8.07 -29.69 -9.74
N PHE A 427 8.71 -30.87 -9.78
CA PHE A 427 10.15 -31.02 -9.92
C PHE A 427 10.64 -30.55 -11.31
N VAL A 428 9.73 -30.40 -12.27
CA VAL A 428 10.05 -30.09 -13.68
C VAL A 428 10.18 -28.58 -13.91
N ASN A 429 9.34 -27.77 -13.28
CA ASN A 429 9.35 -26.30 -13.44
C ASN A 429 10.50 -25.59 -12.71
N ARG A 430 11.17 -26.25 -11.74
CA ARG A 430 12.35 -25.70 -11.04
C ARG A 430 13.55 -25.50 -11.97
N ILE A 431 13.72 -26.32 -13.00
CA ILE A 431 14.90 -26.23 -13.89
C ILE A 431 14.77 -25.04 -14.86
N GLU A 432 13.56 -24.69 -15.27
CA GLU A 432 13.29 -23.49 -16.08
C GLU A 432 13.35 -22.20 -15.26
N ALA A 433 12.81 -22.22 -14.03
CA ALA A 433 12.91 -21.10 -13.10
C ALA A 433 14.37 -20.76 -12.74
N LEU A 434 15.22 -21.79 -12.53
CA LEU A 434 16.66 -21.62 -12.28
C LEU A 434 17.44 -21.10 -13.49
N LYS A 435 16.96 -21.31 -14.72
CA LYS A 435 17.59 -20.77 -15.94
C LYS A 435 17.24 -19.30 -16.22
N SER A 436 16.11 -18.81 -15.70
CA SER A 436 15.68 -17.42 -15.85
C SER A 436 16.33 -16.43 -14.86
N GLN A 437 17.15 -16.92 -13.93
CA GLN A 437 17.86 -16.10 -12.92
C GLN A 437 19.03 -15.27 -13.49
N ASN A 438 19.14 -15.11 -14.81
CA ASN A 438 20.19 -14.33 -15.44
C ASN A 438 19.67 -12.97 -15.92
N LEU A 439 20.33 -11.92 -15.39
CA LEU A 439 20.36 -10.53 -15.86
C LEU A 439 19.19 -9.62 -15.46
N LEU A 440 18.74 -9.69 -14.21
CA LEU A 440 18.30 -8.46 -13.55
C LEU A 440 19.58 -7.67 -13.25
N THR A 441 19.93 -6.74 -14.13
CA THR A 441 20.70 -5.56 -13.69
C THR A 441 20.05 -5.10 -12.40
N PRO A 442 20.79 -4.85 -11.30
CA PRO A 442 20.19 -4.21 -10.15
C PRO A 442 19.70 -2.86 -10.67
N MET A 443 18.40 -2.76 -10.97
CA MET A 443 17.76 -1.48 -11.20
C MET A 443 18.16 -0.68 -9.97
N LEU A 444 18.88 0.41 -10.18
CA LEU A 444 19.29 1.29 -9.09
C LEU A 444 18.05 1.53 -8.23
N ASP A 445 18.07 0.96 -7.03
CA ASP A 445 16.89 0.99 -6.18
C ASP A 445 16.49 2.45 -5.97
N GLN A 446 15.20 2.74 -6.03
CA GLN A 446 14.69 4.11 -5.97
C GLN A 446 15.19 4.84 -4.72
N ILE A 447 15.37 4.10 -3.61
CA ILE A 447 15.97 4.58 -2.37
C ILE A 447 17.40 5.07 -2.61
N THR A 448 18.21 4.27 -3.32
CA THR A 448 19.58 4.63 -3.69
C THR A 448 19.60 5.90 -4.54
N ILE A 449 18.72 6.03 -5.53
CA ILE A 449 18.62 7.25 -6.36
C ILE A 449 18.28 8.47 -5.50
N LEU A 450 17.34 8.34 -4.57
CA LEU A 450 16.91 9.42 -3.69
C LEU A 450 18.06 9.89 -2.76
N ILE A 451 18.82 8.96 -2.19
CA ILE A 451 19.97 9.28 -1.33
C ILE A 451 21.08 9.96 -2.16
N ILE A 452 21.38 9.43 -3.36
CA ILE A 452 22.34 10.05 -4.29
C ILE A 452 21.93 11.49 -4.62
N LEU A 453 20.64 11.73 -4.89
CA LEU A 453 20.11 13.06 -5.18
C LEU A 453 20.30 14.02 -3.99
N ILE A 454 20.02 13.57 -2.76
CA ILE A 454 20.20 14.40 -1.55
C ILE A 454 21.69 14.78 -1.37
N PHE A 455 22.61 13.83 -1.50
CA PHE A 455 24.04 14.12 -1.39
C PHE A 455 24.54 15.03 -2.51
N PHE A 456 24.06 14.81 -3.75
CA PHE A 456 24.39 15.68 -4.87
C PHE A 456 23.94 17.12 -4.62
N LEU A 457 22.69 17.32 -4.16
CA LEU A 457 22.16 18.66 -3.85
C LEU A 457 22.96 19.32 -2.71
N LEU A 458 23.31 18.58 -1.67
CA LEU A 458 24.13 19.08 -0.57
C LEU A 458 25.51 19.56 -1.06
N GLN A 459 26.18 18.76 -1.89
CA GLN A 459 27.48 19.13 -2.47
C GLN A 459 27.37 20.35 -3.40
N LEU A 460 26.27 20.46 -4.15
CA LEU A 460 26.00 21.60 -5.01
C LEU A 460 25.81 22.90 -4.19
N VAL A 461 25.13 22.84 -3.04
CA VAL A 461 25.01 23.99 -2.12
C VAL A 461 26.40 24.48 -1.68
N VAL A 462 27.26 23.55 -1.25
CA VAL A 462 28.62 23.85 -0.79
C VAL A 462 29.45 24.47 -1.92
N TYR A 463 29.39 23.88 -3.11
CA TYR A 463 30.09 24.39 -4.29
C TYR A 463 29.70 25.83 -4.64
N VAL A 464 28.39 26.12 -4.70
CA VAL A 464 27.91 27.47 -5.00
C VAL A 464 28.29 28.46 -3.90
N PHE A 465 28.31 28.04 -2.63
CA PHE A 465 28.78 28.87 -1.53
C PHE A 465 30.26 29.25 -1.70
N CYS A 466 31.11 28.30 -2.09
CA CYS A 466 32.52 28.56 -2.38
C CYS A 466 32.70 29.53 -3.57
N LEU A 467 31.92 29.38 -4.64
CA LEU A 467 31.94 30.33 -5.77
C LEU A 467 31.57 31.75 -5.36
N ILE A 468 30.58 31.89 -4.48
CA ILE A 468 30.18 33.20 -3.94
C ILE A 468 31.34 33.82 -3.16
N ARG A 469 32.02 33.05 -2.30
CA ARG A 469 33.20 33.53 -1.56
C ARG A 469 34.33 34.00 -2.47
N ILE A 470 34.63 33.24 -3.53
CA ILE A 470 35.62 33.65 -4.52
C ILE A 470 35.19 34.97 -5.20
N SER A 471 33.91 35.09 -5.57
CA SER A 471 33.37 36.31 -6.19
C SER A 471 33.44 37.53 -5.25
N GLU A 472 33.17 37.34 -3.96
CA GLU A 472 33.30 38.37 -2.93
C GLU A 472 34.75 38.85 -2.81
N ILE A 473 35.73 37.93 -2.73
CA ILE A 473 37.16 38.28 -2.67
C ILE A 473 37.59 39.02 -3.94
N LYS A 474 37.12 38.60 -5.11
CA LYS A 474 37.41 39.25 -6.40
C LYS A 474 36.93 40.71 -6.45
N ARG A 475 35.73 40.97 -5.94
CA ARG A 475 35.10 42.30 -5.97
C ARG A 475 35.62 43.27 -4.90
N ARG A 476 36.37 42.80 -3.89
CA ARG A 476 36.96 43.69 -2.89
C ARG A 476 38.04 44.57 -3.52
N LYS A 477 37.99 45.88 -3.22
CA LYS A 477 39.09 46.81 -3.50
C LYS A 477 40.15 46.62 -2.40
N ALA A 478 41.14 45.79 -2.69
CA ALA A 478 42.23 45.44 -1.78
C ALA A 478 43.48 45.12 -2.61
N SER A 479 44.67 45.26 -2.00
CA SER A 479 45.94 44.88 -2.62
C SER A 479 45.96 43.39 -3.00
N PHE A 480 46.76 43.05 -4.02
CA PHE A 480 46.91 41.68 -4.51
C PHE A 480 47.33 40.72 -3.38
N ASP A 481 48.29 41.12 -2.53
CA ASP A 481 48.74 40.37 -1.36
C ASP A 481 47.63 40.09 -0.34
N LEU A 482 46.78 41.09 -0.05
CA LEU A 482 45.67 40.90 0.88
C LEU A 482 44.64 39.92 0.29
N LYS A 483 44.40 39.94 -1.02
CA LYS A 483 43.51 38.98 -1.69
C LYS A 483 44.05 37.56 -1.67
N ILE A 484 45.36 37.38 -1.79
CA ILE A 484 46.01 36.07 -1.67
C ILE A 484 45.85 35.53 -0.25
N LYS A 485 46.15 36.35 0.78
CA LYS A 485 45.96 35.95 2.20
C LYS A 485 44.51 35.61 2.53
N LEU A 486 43.55 36.36 1.99
CA LEU A 486 42.12 36.06 2.15
C LEU A 486 41.72 34.76 1.44
N LEU A 487 42.32 34.45 0.29
CA LEU A 487 42.07 33.19 -0.41
C LEU A 487 42.65 31.99 0.36
N GLU A 488 43.81 32.15 0.98
CA GLU A 488 44.44 31.13 1.84
C GLU A 488 43.64 30.89 3.12
N ASN A 489 43.05 31.93 3.72
CA ASN A 489 42.19 31.80 4.89
C ASN A 489 40.92 30.95 4.62
N GLU A 490 40.43 30.95 3.38
CA GLU A 490 39.24 30.20 2.98
C GLU A 490 39.57 28.80 2.43
N ASP A 491 40.83 28.34 2.47
CA ASP A 491 41.21 27.05 1.87
C ASP A 491 40.50 25.86 2.53
N ASN A 492 40.36 25.89 3.86
CA ASN A 492 39.57 24.90 4.61
C ASN A 492 38.08 24.91 4.22
N LEU A 493 37.54 26.07 3.83
CA LEU A 493 36.17 26.18 3.34
C LEU A 493 36.05 25.57 1.94
N PHE A 494 37.07 25.74 1.09
CA PHE A 494 37.09 25.13 -0.24
C PHE A 494 37.19 23.60 -0.18
N ASP A 495 37.74 23.05 0.90
CA ASP A 495 37.76 21.60 1.18
C ASP A 495 36.52 21.08 1.90
N LEU A 496 35.54 21.94 2.22
CA LEU A 496 34.32 21.56 2.93
C LEU A 496 33.53 20.44 2.23
N GLY A 497 33.53 20.44 0.89
CA GLY A 497 32.87 19.39 0.11
C GLY A 497 33.46 17.99 0.37
N LEU A 498 34.76 17.90 0.63
CA LEU A 498 35.44 16.64 0.96
C LEU A 498 35.05 16.16 2.36
N TYR A 499 35.02 17.06 3.35
CA TYR A 499 34.62 16.72 4.71
C TYR A 499 33.16 16.26 4.79
N ILE A 500 32.25 16.95 4.08
CA ILE A 500 30.85 16.54 3.98
C ILE A 500 30.71 15.20 3.25
N GLY A 501 31.49 14.99 2.19
CA GLY A 501 31.50 13.74 1.43
C GLY A 501 31.86 12.54 2.33
N LEU A 502 32.98 12.65 3.05
CA LEU A 502 33.47 11.63 3.99
C LEU A 502 32.49 11.41 5.14
N GLY A 503 31.99 12.49 5.75
CA GLY A 503 30.99 12.41 6.81
C GLY A 503 29.70 11.72 6.35
N GLY A 504 29.24 12.01 5.14
CA GLY A 504 28.07 11.36 4.52
C GLY A 504 28.27 9.86 4.30
N THR A 505 29.47 9.43 3.89
CA THR A 505 29.81 8.01 3.76
C THR A 505 29.81 7.31 5.12
N VAL A 506 30.45 7.89 6.13
CA VAL A 506 30.45 7.33 7.51
C VAL A 506 29.04 7.21 8.05
N ALA A 507 28.22 8.27 7.92
CA ALA A 507 26.82 8.25 8.36
C ALA A 507 25.99 7.19 7.62
N SER A 508 26.20 7.02 6.31
CA SER A 508 25.51 6.00 5.51
C SER A 508 25.89 4.57 5.93
N LEU A 509 27.17 4.33 6.24
CA LEU A 509 27.64 3.03 6.74
C LEU A 509 27.07 2.73 8.14
N ILE A 510 26.95 3.73 9.01
CA ILE A 510 26.30 3.56 10.32
C ILE A 510 24.82 3.21 10.15
N LEU A 511 24.10 3.91 9.28
CA LEU A 511 22.68 3.63 9.02
C LEU A 511 22.44 2.23 8.43
N LEU A 512 23.35 1.77 7.57
CA LEU A 512 23.35 0.41 7.04
C LEU A 512 23.60 -0.62 8.15
N ALA A 513 24.54 -0.36 9.06
CA ALA A 513 24.87 -1.27 10.16
C ALA A 513 23.74 -1.44 11.20
N VAL A 514 22.89 -0.41 11.36
CA VAL A 514 21.74 -0.43 12.28
C VAL A 514 20.46 -0.96 11.59
N ASP A 515 20.53 -1.39 10.33
CA ASP A 515 19.41 -1.90 9.52
C ASP A 515 18.22 -0.92 9.42
N VAL A 516 18.49 0.38 9.53
CA VAL A 516 17.46 1.43 9.44
C VAL A 516 17.12 1.73 7.97
N VAL A 517 18.10 1.58 7.09
CA VAL A 517 17.95 1.82 5.65
C VAL A 517 18.70 0.74 4.87
N GLN A 518 18.00 0.05 3.96
CA GLN A 518 18.61 -0.87 2.99
C GLN A 518 19.30 -0.10 1.85
N ALA A 519 20.07 0.94 2.19
CA ALA A 519 20.78 1.73 1.20
C ALA A 519 21.89 0.87 0.58
N SER A 520 21.94 0.81 -0.75
CA SER A 520 23.05 0.13 -1.41
C SER A 520 24.38 0.80 -1.04
N LEU A 521 25.44 0.00 -0.93
CA LEU A 521 26.82 0.47 -0.71
C LEU A 521 27.22 1.58 -1.70
N ILE A 522 26.62 1.57 -2.90
CA ILE A 522 26.76 2.56 -3.97
C ILE A 522 26.37 3.97 -3.50
N ALA A 523 25.30 4.11 -2.70
CA ALA A 523 24.86 5.41 -2.18
C ALA A 523 25.93 6.04 -1.27
N ALA A 524 26.53 5.23 -0.39
CA ALA A 524 27.56 5.67 0.54
C ALA A 524 28.82 6.15 -0.18
N TYR A 525 29.29 5.41 -1.19
CA TYR A 525 30.47 5.82 -1.97
C TYR A 525 30.20 7.04 -2.87
N SER A 526 28.98 7.19 -3.37
CA SER A 526 28.59 8.32 -4.22
C SER A 526 28.75 9.68 -3.49
N SER A 527 28.47 9.73 -2.18
CA SER A 527 28.67 10.96 -1.36
C SER A 527 30.11 11.48 -1.41
N THR A 528 31.08 10.60 -1.17
CA THR A 528 32.51 10.97 -1.21
C THR A 528 32.96 11.31 -2.61
N LEU A 529 32.52 10.54 -3.61
CA LEU A 529 32.85 10.79 -5.01
C LEU A 529 32.41 12.20 -5.46
N PHE A 530 31.17 12.61 -5.15
CA PHE A 530 30.71 13.96 -5.44
C PHE A 530 31.56 15.01 -4.73
N GLY A 531 31.88 14.82 -3.44
CA GLY A 531 32.75 15.74 -2.70
C GLY A 531 34.11 15.95 -3.39
N ILE A 532 34.76 14.87 -3.81
CA ILE A 532 36.04 14.93 -4.54
C ILE A 532 35.87 15.70 -5.87
N ILE A 533 34.85 15.35 -6.67
CA ILE A 533 34.62 15.96 -7.98
C ILE A 533 34.36 17.47 -7.86
N PHE A 534 33.46 17.89 -6.97
CA PHE A 534 33.11 19.31 -6.80
C PHE A 534 34.29 20.14 -6.26
N VAL A 535 35.05 19.62 -5.30
CA VAL A 535 36.27 20.29 -4.78
C VAL A 535 37.35 20.38 -5.87
N ALA A 536 37.57 19.30 -6.63
CA ALA A 536 38.53 19.31 -7.73
C ALA A 536 38.14 20.34 -8.80
N ILE A 537 36.87 20.38 -9.22
CA ILE A 537 36.37 21.38 -10.17
C ILE A 537 36.55 22.81 -9.63
N LEU A 538 36.23 23.04 -8.36
CA LEU A 538 36.40 24.34 -7.71
C LEU A 538 37.88 24.76 -7.69
N LYS A 539 38.77 23.91 -7.19
CA LYS A 539 40.19 24.24 -7.04
C LYS A 539 40.91 24.40 -8.40
N VAL A 540 40.64 23.50 -9.34
CA VAL A 540 41.31 23.50 -10.66
C VAL A 540 40.81 24.62 -11.56
N PHE A 541 39.50 24.83 -11.67
CA PHE A 541 38.94 25.78 -12.64
C PHE A 541 38.68 27.19 -12.08
N HIS A 542 38.51 27.35 -10.77
CA HIS A 542 38.14 28.64 -10.19
C HIS A 542 39.24 29.22 -9.30
N VAL A 543 39.75 28.46 -8.32
CA VAL A 543 40.76 28.95 -7.38
C VAL A 543 42.12 29.12 -8.06
N ARG A 544 42.61 28.10 -8.79
CA ARG A 544 43.95 28.12 -9.40
C ARG A 544 44.12 29.24 -10.45
N PRO A 545 43.21 29.45 -11.41
CA PRO A 545 43.36 30.54 -12.38
C PRO A 545 43.30 31.91 -11.69
N TYR A 546 42.42 32.07 -10.70
CA TYR A 546 42.31 33.33 -9.96
C TYR A 546 43.58 33.62 -9.14
N ARG A 547 44.12 32.63 -8.42
CA ARG A 547 45.40 32.77 -7.69
C ARG A 547 46.54 33.15 -8.64
N ARG A 548 46.61 32.52 -9.83
CA ARG A 548 47.60 32.86 -10.87
C ARG A 548 47.46 34.32 -11.32
N THR A 549 46.25 34.81 -11.56
CA THR A 549 46.04 36.22 -11.95
C THR A 549 46.45 37.20 -10.86
N LEU A 550 46.26 36.86 -9.58
CA LEU A 550 46.67 37.72 -8.46
C LEU A 550 48.19 37.77 -8.29
N ILE A 551 48.88 36.64 -8.46
CA ILE A 551 50.35 36.58 -8.37
C ILE A 551 50.99 37.39 -9.50
N LEU A 552 50.56 37.19 -10.74
CA LEU A 552 51.09 37.92 -11.90
C LEU A 552 50.79 39.42 -11.83
N GLY A 553 49.60 39.80 -11.35
CA GLY A 553 49.24 41.21 -11.14
C GLY A 553 49.97 41.86 -9.95
N GLY A 554 50.32 41.08 -8.93
CA GLY A 554 51.16 41.52 -7.81
C GLY A 554 52.59 41.80 -8.26
N GLU A 555 53.18 40.92 -9.08
CA GLU A 555 54.51 41.13 -9.66
C GLU A 555 54.57 42.39 -10.54
N THR A 556 53.53 42.71 -11.31
CA THR A 556 53.54 43.94 -12.15
C THR A 556 53.47 45.22 -11.32
N SER A 557 52.80 45.20 -10.16
CA SER A 557 52.68 46.36 -9.26
C SER A 557 53.90 46.64 -8.38
N VAL A 558 54.91 45.76 -8.39
CA VAL A 558 56.18 45.92 -7.65
C VAL A 558 57.25 46.60 -8.52
N TYR A 559 57.03 46.68 -9.84
CA TYR A 559 57.96 47.30 -10.81
C TYR A 559 57.44 48.63 -11.41
N GLU A 560 56.28 49.14 -10.95
CA GLU A 560 55.83 50.53 -11.09
C GLU A 560 55.98 51.25 -9.74
#